data_AF-A0A349N957-F1
#
_entry.id   AF-A0A349N957-F1
#
_cell.length_a   1.000
_cell.length_b   1.000
_cell.length_c   1.000
_cell.angle_alpha   90.00
_cell.angle_beta   90.00
_cell.angle_gamma   90.00
#
_symmetry.space_group_name_H-M   'P 1'
#
loop_
_entity.id
_entity.type
_entity.pdbx_description
1 polymer ?
#
loop_
_entity_poly.entity_id
_entity_poly.type
_entity_poly.pdbx_seq_one_letter_code
_entity_poly.pdbx_strand_id
1 'polypeptide(L)'
;MPDMEENRQNPRKHRVIHWNPEDEDAAERARSSKRKLIAVGVSAAVFIFLLVGGIALWENPDGDAKALTNRLGLTHESVPEVPFQQAFASRSKADLELETANSGLEKIRQMRVNHPVLTTKLVAVEREFLQGEDLMKRKAFDRAFETFKGVNVQIEDFSNLVEAKLATQEMYDNFLTRVDELKPSKHLNQEAYDDAFDAASAGKQFLTEGSFTASKTKLTEATDKLQALADSISNYIRENAALGHRYIAQGQGAKAIEAFTNLLSIDPQNQNAILQIERAKTADDVFNLVKKGEVQERSEAFEEALVAYQQAFQKDQKSAKAQNGVSRVRRKIENRDFSKYLTIAQNAEQSHRFDEAIENYQLALAIFPDRKELADSIVRARTDKHQNDIATLVKRAYALESENRDWEGARVIYQQLNDMEPNLQEAKDGLLRTGKVIR
;
A
#
# COMPACT_ATOMS: atom_id res chain seq x y z
N MET A 1 -22.89 -66.55 1.72
CA MET A 1 -22.90 -65.47 0.71
C MET A 1 -23.76 -64.34 1.23
N PRO A 2 -23.39 -63.05 1.12
CA PRO A 2 -22.14 -62.46 0.60
C PRO A 2 -21.38 -61.63 1.70
N ASP A 3 -20.06 -61.76 1.79
CA ASP A 3 -19.00 -60.88 1.24
C ASP A 3 -18.95 -59.47 1.87
N MET A 4 -18.05 -59.29 2.84
CA MET A 4 -17.49 -57.99 3.19
C MET A 4 -15.97 -58.09 3.07
N GLU A 5 -15.46 -57.69 1.90
CA GLU A 5 -14.04 -57.55 1.61
C GLU A 5 -13.44 -56.36 2.37
N GLU A 6 -12.39 -56.66 3.11
CA GLU A 6 -11.57 -55.74 3.89
C GLU A 6 -10.59 -55.02 2.94
N ASN A 7 -10.94 -53.80 2.50
CA ASN A 7 -10.07 -52.99 1.64
C ASN A 7 -8.94 -52.33 2.45
N ARG A 8 -7.78 -52.99 2.50
CA ARG A 8 -6.54 -52.44 3.09
C ARG A 8 -5.85 -51.50 2.09
N GLN A 9 -5.97 -50.20 2.31
CA GLN A 9 -5.17 -49.19 1.62
C GLN A 9 -3.69 -49.28 2.05
N ASN A 10 -2.80 -49.38 1.06
CA ASN A 10 -1.34 -49.40 1.24
C ASN A 10 -0.81 -47.94 1.19
N PRO A 11 0.01 -47.47 2.15
CA PRO A 11 0.51 -46.09 2.14
C PRO A 11 1.61 -45.90 1.08
N ARG A 12 1.45 -44.89 0.23
CA ARG A 12 2.46 -44.49 -0.79
C ARG A 12 3.69 -43.90 -0.09
N LYS A 13 4.86 -44.54 -0.28
CA LYS A 13 6.16 -44.02 0.15
C LYS A 13 6.53 -42.78 -0.69
N HIS A 14 6.59 -41.61 -0.05
CA HIS A 14 7.17 -40.41 -0.63
C HIS A 14 8.69 -40.58 -0.74
N ARG A 15 9.24 -40.50 -1.96
CA ARG A 15 10.67 -40.32 -2.19
C ARG A 15 10.94 -38.82 -2.31
N VAL A 16 11.56 -38.24 -1.28
CA VAL A 16 12.12 -36.89 -1.35
C VAL A 16 13.36 -36.97 -2.23
N ILE A 17 13.26 -36.46 -3.46
CA ILE A 17 14.40 -36.28 -4.34
C ILE A 17 15.01 -34.93 -3.96
N HIS A 18 16.09 -34.96 -3.17
CA HIS A 18 16.90 -33.78 -2.91
C HIS A 18 17.62 -33.42 -4.23
N TRP A 19 17.17 -32.35 -4.90
CA TRP A 19 17.81 -31.86 -6.12
C TRP A 19 18.93 -30.88 -5.75
N ASN A 20 20.15 -31.18 -6.20
CA ASN A 20 21.36 -30.40 -5.96
C ASN A 20 21.86 -29.80 -7.30
N PRO A 21 21.92 -28.47 -7.45
CA PRO A 21 22.24 -27.82 -8.73
C PRO A 21 23.69 -28.00 -9.23
N GLU A 22 24.64 -28.43 -8.37
CA GLU A 22 26.06 -28.57 -8.77
C GLU A 22 26.34 -29.82 -9.64
N ASP A 23 25.47 -30.83 -9.62
CA ASP A 23 25.61 -32.05 -10.43
C ASP A 23 25.24 -31.84 -11.92
N GLU A 24 24.46 -30.80 -12.23
CA GLU A 24 24.11 -30.44 -13.61
C GLU A 24 25.29 -29.79 -14.35
N ASP A 25 26.08 -28.94 -13.69
CA ASP A 25 27.26 -28.30 -14.29
C ASP A 25 28.33 -29.32 -14.72
N ALA A 26 28.50 -30.40 -13.95
CA ALA A 26 29.39 -31.50 -14.29
C ALA A 26 28.86 -32.33 -15.47
N ALA A 27 27.54 -32.57 -15.52
CA ALA A 27 26.87 -33.28 -16.61
C ALA A 27 26.85 -32.47 -17.92
N GLU A 28 26.74 -31.15 -17.84
CA GLU A 28 26.78 -30.25 -19.01
C GLU A 28 28.18 -30.14 -19.60
N ARG A 29 29.24 -30.08 -18.78
CA ARG A 29 30.63 -30.10 -19.26
C ARG A 29 30.98 -31.42 -19.96
N ALA A 30 30.46 -32.55 -19.47
CA ALA A 30 30.61 -33.84 -20.14
C ALA A 30 29.86 -33.92 -21.48
N ARG A 31 28.67 -33.30 -21.59
CA ARG A 31 27.87 -33.23 -22.83
C ARG A 31 28.46 -32.24 -23.86
N SER A 32 29.12 -31.18 -23.42
CA SER A 32 29.82 -30.18 -24.24
C SER A 32 30.98 -30.78 -25.05
N SER A 33 31.80 -31.66 -24.44
CA SER A 33 32.93 -32.30 -25.12
C SER A 33 32.50 -33.26 -26.24
N LYS A 34 31.38 -33.97 -26.07
CA LYS A 34 30.81 -34.88 -27.08
C LYS A 34 30.17 -34.13 -28.26
N ARG A 35 29.67 -32.91 -28.06
CA ARG A 35 29.10 -32.06 -29.13
C ARG A 35 30.16 -31.51 -30.08
N LYS A 36 31.40 -31.26 -29.62
CA LYS A 36 32.50 -30.78 -30.49
C LYS A 36 33.04 -31.86 -31.45
N LEU A 37 32.96 -33.15 -31.09
CA LEU A 37 33.37 -34.26 -31.97
C LEU A 37 32.36 -34.58 -33.09
N ILE A 38 31.06 -34.27 -32.87
CA ILE A 38 30.01 -34.48 -33.88
C ILE A 38 29.95 -33.32 -34.89
N ALA A 39 30.31 -32.09 -34.46
CA ALA A 39 30.29 -30.91 -35.31
C ALA A 39 31.30 -30.94 -36.48
N VAL A 40 32.40 -31.69 -36.36
CA VAL A 40 33.42 -31.82 -37.43
C VAL A 40 33.07 -32.95 -38.43
N GLY A 41 32.19 -33.89 -38.08
CA GLY A 41 31.72 -34.94 -38.99
C GLY A 41 30.54 -34.54 -39.88
N VAL A 42 29.70 -33.60 -39.41
CA VAL A 42 28.46 -33.21 -40.12
C VAL A 42 28.71 -32.12 -41.18
N SER A 43 29.74 -31.29 -41.03
CA SER A 43 30.07 -30.25 -42.02
C SER A 43 30.65 -30.82 -43.33
N ALA A 44 31.35 -31.96 -43.28
CA ALA A 44 31.87 -32.64 -44.46
C ALA A 44 30.77 -33.39 -45.25
N ALA A 45 29.74 -33.92 -44.57
CA ALA A 45 28.65 -34.65 -45.22
C ALA A 45 27.67 -33.72 -45.95
N VAL A 46 27.39 -32.53 -45.41
CA VAL A 46 26.49 -31.54 -46.04
C VAL A 46 27.12 -30.92 -47.28
N PHE A 47 28.44 -30.71 -47.31
CA PHE A 47 29.12 -30.16 -48.49
C PHE A 47 29.20 -31.16 -49.65
N ILE A 48 29.35 -32.46 -49.38
CA ILE A 48 29.35 -33.51 -50.42
C ILE A 48 27.92 -33.77 -50.94
N PHE A 49 26.89 -33.72 -50.08
CA PHE A 49 25.49 -33.84 -50.52
C PHE A 49 25.01 -32.63 -51.35
N LEU A 50 25.49 -31.41 -51.06
CA LEU A 50 25.17 -30.23 -51.87
C LEU A 50 25.93 -30.19 -53.20
N LEU A 51 27.17 -30.70 -53.26
CA LEU A 51 27.93 -30.79 -54.52
C LEU A 51 27.44 -31.92 -55.43
N VAL A 52 27.06 -33.08 -54.89
CA VAL A 52 26.47 -34.18 -55.67
C VAL A 52 25.01 -33.88 -56.02
N GLY A 53 24.25 -33.25 -55.13
CA GLY A 53 22.88 -32.80 -55.40
C GLY A 53 22.80 -31.67 -56.43
N GLY A 54 23.74 -30.72 -56.41
CA GLY A 54 23.79 -29.62 -57.38
C GLY A 54 24.23 -30.03 -58.79
N ILE A 55 24.99 -31.12 -58.94
CA ILE A 55 25.40 -31.64 -60.26
C ILE A 55 24.34 -32.59 -60.85
N ALA A 56 23.62 -33.35 -60.01
CA ALA A 56 22.55 -34.25 -60.47
C ALA A 56 21.26 -33.51 -60.89
N LEU A 57 20.94 -32.38 -60.25
CA LEU A 57 19.73 -31.58 -60.50
C LEU A 57 19.67 -30.89 -61.88
N TRP A 58 20.72 -30.99 -62.70
CA TRP A 58 20.76 -30.37 -64.04
C TRP A 58 20.57 -31.38 -65.18
N GLU A 59 20.63 -32.69 -64.91
CA GLU A 59 20.51 -33.71 -65.94
C GLU A 59 19.08 -34.24 -66.14
N ASN A 60 18.20 -34.20 -65.13
CA ASN A 60 16.82 -34.67 -65.30
C ASN A 60 15.80 -34.10 -64.27
N PRO A 61 15.24 -32.89 -64.49
CA PRO A 61 14.38 -32.21 -63.51
C PRO A 61 13.09 -32.96 -63.16
N ASP A 62 12.58 -33.80 -64.06
CA ASP A 62 11.34 -34.57 -63.83
C ASP A 62 11.57 -35.82 -62.97
N GLY A 63 12.79 -36.34 -62.92
CA GLY A 63 13.15 -37.52 -62.12
C GLY A 63 13.35 -37.17 -60.65
N ASP A 64 13.98 -36.03 -60.38
CA ASP A 64 14.29 -35.57 -59.02
C ASP A 64 13.07 -34.98 -58.30
N ALA A 65 12.19 -34.30 -59.04
CA ALA A 65 10.87 -33.92 -58.53
C ALA A 65 10.07 -35.17 -58.10
N LYS A 66 10.11 -36.25 -58.89
CA LYS A 66 9.48 -37.53 -58.56
C LYS A 66 10.13 -38.25 -57.36
N ALA A 67 11.44 -38.09 -57.16
CA ALA A 67 12.15 -38.65 -56.01
C ALA A 67 11.79 -37.92 -54.69
N LEU A 68 11.61 -36.59 -54.76
CA LEU A 68 11.14 -35.76 -53.64
C LEU A 68 9.67 -36.03 -53.30
N THR A 69 8.80 -36.15 -54.31
CA THR A 69 7.38 -36.48 -54.09
C THR A 69 7.18 -37.88 -53.51
N ASN A 70 8.00 -38.85 -53.91
CA ASN A 70 8.01 -40.19 -53.31
C ASN A 70 8.57 -40.21 -51.87
N ARG A 71 9.60 -39.41 -51.57
CA ARG A 71 10.12 -39.28 -50.19
C ARG A 71 9.15 -38.58 -49.22
N LEU A 72 8.26 -37.73 -49.74
CA LEU A 72 7.24 -37.00 -48.96
C LEU A 72 5.89 -37.74 -48.84
N GLY A 73 5.74 -38.91 -49.49
CA GLY A 73 4.56 -39.76 -49.36
C GLY A 73 3.29 -39.20 -50.00
N LEU A 74 3.39 -38.46 -51.11
CA LEU A 74 2.26 -37.84 -51.80
C LEU A 74 1.44 -38.89 -52.60
N THR A 75 0.15 -39.04 -52.28
CA THR A 75 -0.75 -40.00 -52.96
C THR A 75 -1.24 -39.49 -54.32
N HIS A 76 -1.21 -40.35 -55.34
CA HIS A 76 -1.62 -40.03 -56.70
C HIS A 76 -3.02 -40.57 -56.99
N GLU A 77 -4.01 -39.68 -57.11
CA GLU A 77 -5.37 -40.04 -57.54
C GLU A 77 -5.74 -39.29 -58.83
N SER A 78 -6.46 -39.97 -59.74
CA SER A 78 -6.86 -39.45 -61.05
C SER A 78 -8.01 -38.44 -60.95
N VAL A 79 -7.86 -37.28 -61.60
CA VAL A 79 -8.81 -36.16 -61.55
C VAL A 79 -9.66 -36.12 -62.84
N PRO A 80 -11.01 -36.04 -62.77
CA PRO A 80 -11.89 -35.92 -63.93
C PRO A 80 -11.90 -34.50 -64.56
N GLU A 81 -12.15 -34.40 -65.86
CA GLU A 81 -12.22 -33.14 -66.63
C GLU A 81 -13.51 -32.33 -66.35
N VAL A 82 -13.36 -31.01 -66.14
CA VAL A 82 -14.45 -30.06 -65.77
C VAL A 82 -14.57 -28.94 -66.83
N PRO A 83 -15.78 -28.41 -67.13
CA PRO A 83 -15.99 -27.33 -68.12
C PRO A 83 -15.20 -26.03 -67.86
N PHE A 84 -14.72 -25.36 -68.91
CA PHE A 84 -13.80 -24.21 -68.86
C PHE A 84 -14.25 -23.03 -67.96
N GLN A 85 -15.53 -22.65 -67.98
CA GLN A 85 -16.03 -21.55 -67.15
C GLN A 85 -16.02 -21.89 -65.65
N GLN A 86 -16.29 -23.15 -65.29
CA GLN A 86 -16.20 -23.65 -63.91
C GLN A 86 -14.73 -23.84 -63.48
N ALA A 87 -13.86 -24.22 -64.42
CA ALA A 87 -12.42 -24.30 -64.21
C ALA A 87 -11.77 -22.92 -63.95
N PHE A 88 -12.30 -21.83 -64.53
CA PHE A 88 -11.79 -20.47 -64.29
C PHE A 88 -12.15 -19.94 -62.91
N ALA A 89 -13.41 -20.11 -62.49
CA ALA A 89 -13.87 -19.67 -61.17
C ALA A 89 -13.29 -20.50 -60.01
N SER A 90 -13.01 -21.78 -60.23
CA SER A 90 -12.31 -22.64 -59.26
C SER A 90 -10.83 -22.28 -59.17
N ARG A 91 -10.19 -21.97 -60.31
CA ARG A 91 -8.81 -21.49 -60.36
C ARG A 91 -8.59 -20.20 -59.59
N SER A 92 -9.42 -19.17 -59.81
CA SER A 92 -9.24 -17.88 -59.12
C SER A 92 -9.37 -17.99 -57.60
N LYS A 93 -10.27 -18.86 -57.12
CA LYS A 93 -10.40 -19.17 -55.69
C LYS A 93 -9.16 -19.89 -55.14
N ALA A 94 -8.66 -20.87 -55.88
CA ALA A 94 -7.45 -21.60 -55.48
C ALA A 94 -6.20 -20.70 -55.47
N ASP A 95 -6.07 -19.78 -56.44
CA ASP A 95 -4.98 -18.81 -56.51
C ASP A 95 -5.00 -17.85 -55.30
N LEU A 96 -6.18 -17.40 -54.86
CA LEU A 96 -6.32 -16.55 -53.67
C LEU A 96 -5.89 -17.26 -52.38
N GLU A 97 -6.36 -18.49 -52.18
CA GLU A 97 -6.01 -19.28 -50.99
C GLU A 97 -4.52 -19.67 -51.01
N LEU A 98 -3.94 -19.93 -52.19
CA LEU A 98 -2.50 -20.14 -52.37
C LEU A 98 -1.68 -18.91 -51.92
N GLU A 99 -2.06 -17.71 -52.37
CA GLU A 99 -1.35 -16.48 -51.96
C GLU A 99 -1.42 -16.27 -50.45
N THR A 100 -2.60 -16.50 -49.86
CA THR A 100 -2.82 -16.43 -48.42
C THR A 100 -1.98 -17.45 -47.67
N ALA A 101 -1.97 -18.70 -48.13
CA ALA A 101 -1.20 -19.80 -47.54
C ALA A 101 0.30 -19.57 -47.68
N ASN A 102 0.76 -19.03 -48.81
CA ASN A 102 2.17 -18.71 -49.03
C ASN A 102 2.64 -17.60 -48.07
N SER A 103 1.86 -16.51 -47.95
CA SER A 103 2.17 -15.43 -47.01
C SER A 103 2.13 -15.91 -45.56
N GLY A 104 1.14 -16.72 -45.19
CA GLY A 104 1.03 -17.32 -43.86
C GLY A 104 2.18 -18.26 -43.54
N LEU A 105 2.57 -19.11 -44.50
CA LEU A 105 3.68 -20.05 -44.38
C LEU A 105 5.01 -19.32 -44.18
N GLU A 106 5.23 -18.24 -44.92
CA GLU A 106 6.42 -17.39 -44.75
C GLU A 106 6.49 -16.80 -43.33
N LYS A 107 5.37 -16.31 -42.79
CA LYS A 107 5.30 -15.79 -41.42
C LYS A 107 5.66 -16.86 -40.39
N ILE A 108 5.06 -18.06 -40.48
CA ILE A 108 5.33 -19.12 -39.49
C ILE A 108 6.74 -19.72 -39.60
N ARG A 109 7.37 -19.67 -40.78
CA ARG A 109 8.79 -20.01 -40.95
C ARG A 109 9.73 -19.04 -40.25
N GLN A 110 9.36 -17.76 -40.21
CA GLN A 110 10.11 -16.72 -39.51
C GLN A 110 9.96 -16.82 -37.99
N MET A 111 8.87 -17.44 -37.51
CA MET A 111 8.70 -17.80 -36.10
C MET A 111 9.71 -18.89 -35.74
N ARG A 112 10.93 -18.48 -35.36
CA ARG A 112 12.00 -19.39 -34.94
C ARG A 112 11.62 -20.08 -33.63
N VAL A 113 11.05 -21.28 -33.71
CA VAL A 113 10.61 -22.01 -32.51
C VAL A 113 11.32 -23.35 -32.37
N ASN A 114 12.20 -23.41 -31.36
CA ASN A 114 12.91 -24.63 -30.98
C ASN A 114 12.00 -25.49 -30.08
N HIS A 115 11.03 -26.20 -30.67
CA HIS A 115 10.20 -27.15 -29.93
C HIS A 115 9.79 -28.35 -30.81
N PRO A 116 10.06 -29.61 -30.41
CA PRO A 116 9.85 -30.78 -31.28
C PRO A 116 8.43 -30.92 -31.86
N VAL A 117 7.39 -30.64 -31.05
CA VAL A 117 5.99 -30.70 -31.49
C VAL A 117 5.67 -29.61 -32.50
N LEU A 118 6.21 -28.40 -32.33
CA LEU A 118 5.98 -27.30 -33.27
C LEU A 118 6.75 -27.55 -34.56
N THR A 119 7.99 -28.03 -34.49
CA THR A 119 8.73 -28.47 -35.68
C THR A 119 7.97 -29.52 -36.47
N THR A 120 7.38 -30.51 -35.80
CA THR A 120 6.57 -31.55 -36.45
C THR A 120 5.32 -30.98 -37.13
N LYS A 121 4.62 -30.05 -36.46
CA LYS A 121 3.46 -29.35 -37.04
C LYS A 121 3.85 -28.50 -38.25
N LEU A 122 4.95 -27.75 -38.18
CA LEU A 122 5.45 -26.96 -39.31
C LEU A 122 5.73 -27.84 -40.54
N VAL A 123 6.41 -28.97 -40.34
CA VAL A 123 6.67 -29.94 -41.42
C VAL A 123 5.37 -30.49 -42.02
N ALA A 124 4.36 -30.77 -41.20
CA ALA A 124 3.06 -31.23 -41.67
C ALA A 124 2.35 -30.17 -42.55
N VAL A 125 2.34 -28.90 -42.11
CA VAL A 125 1.79 -27.77 -42.87
C VAL A 125 2.53 -27.59 -44.19
N GLU A 126 3.86 -27.64 -44.18
CA GLU A 126 4.68 -27.53 -45.40
C GLU A 126 4.39 -28.65 -46.40
N ARG A 127 4.24 -29.89 -45.92
CA ARG A 127 3.91 -31.03 -46.77
C ARG A 127 2.54 -30.86 -47.43
N GLU A 128 1.53 -30.40 -46.69
CA GLU A 128 0.18 -30.20 -47.21
C GLU A 128 0.11 -29.01 -48.19
N PHE A 129 0.88 -27.96 -47.94
CA PHE A 129 1.08 -26.85 -48.88
C PHE A 129 1.66 -27.34 -50.22
N LEU A 130 2.74 -28.15 -50.18
CA LEU A 130 3.34 -28.74 -51.39
C LEU A 130 2.37 -29.65 -52.14
N GLN A 131 1.48 -30.36 -51.43
CA GLN A 131 0.41 -31.16 -52.04
C GLN A 131 -0.60 -30.26 -52.78
N GLY A 132 -0.97 -29.12 -52.19
CA GLY A 132 -1.80 -28.10 -52.85
C GLY A 132 -1.17 -27.58 -54.14
N GLU A 133 0.14 -27.30 -54.14
CA GLU A 133 0.88 -26.86 -55.33
C GLU A 133 0.91 -27.93 -56.44
N ASP A 134 1.06 -29.21 -56.09
CA ASP A 134 0.98 -30.32 -57.05
C ASP A 134 -0.42 -30.43 -57.66
N LEU A 135 -1.48 -30.25 -56.87
CA LEU A 135 -2.86 -30.21 -57.37
C LEU A 135 -3.10 -29.03 -58.33
N MET A 136 -2.50 -27.87 -58.06
CA MET A 136 -2.51 -26.72 -58.98
C MET A 136 -1.84 -27.05 -60.32
N LYS A 137 -0.67 -27.70 -60.30
CA LYS A 137 0.04 -28.14 -61.52
C LYS A 137 -0.80 -29.11 -62.36
N ARG A 138 -1.59 -29.95 -61.70
CA ARG A 138 -2.50 -30.93 -62.32
C ARG A 138 -3.85 -30.33 -62.75
N LYS A 139 -4.07 -29.02 -62.60
CA LYS A 139 -5.32 -28.31 -62.89
C LYS A 139 -6.52 -28.79 -62.06
N ALA A 140 -6.27 -29.39 -60.89
CA ALA A 140 -7.28 -29.87 -59.97
C ALA A 140 -7.71 -28.75 -58.99
N PHE A 141 -8.22 -27.65 -59.53
CA PHE A 141 -8.38 -26.39 -58.80
C PHE A 141 -9.31 -26.46 -57.59
N ASP A 142 -10.42 -27.20 -57.68
CA ASP A 142 -11.34 -27.36 -56.53
C ASP A 142 -10.68 -28.11 -55.36
N ARG A 143 -9.87 -29.13 -55.64
CA ARG A 143 -9.12 -29.89 -54.63
C ARG A 143 -7.98 -29.06 -54.05
N ALA A 144 -7.28 -28.29 -54.89
CA ALA A 144 -6.24 -27.37 -54.46
C ALA A 144 -6.80 -26.29 -53.53
N PHE A 145 -7.97 -25.72 -53.88
CA PHE A 145 -8.68 -24.75 -53.05
C PHE A 145 -8.97 -25.29 -51.64
N GLU A 146 -9.60 -26.46 -51.52
CA GLU A 146 -9.88 -27.05 -50.20
C GLU A 146 -8.59 -27.41 -49.43
N THR A 147 -7.52 -27.82 -50.12
CA THR A 147 -6.22 -28.09 -49.51
C THR A 147 -5.60 -26.81 -48.93
N PHE A 148 -5.54 -25.72 -49.70
CA PHE A 148 -4.98 -24.46 -49.22
C PHE A 148 -5.81 -23.84 -48.10
N LYS A 149 -7.13 -23.97 -48.16
CA LYS A 149 -8.01 -23.58 -47.05
C LYS A 149 -7.69 -24.34 -45.76
N GLY A 150 -7.45 -25.65 -45.84
CA GLY A 150 -6.99 -26.47 -44.71
C GLY A 150 -5.62 -26.03 -44.18
N VAL A 151 -4.67 -25.75 -45.08
CA VAL A 151 -3.36 -25.19 -44.74
C VAL A 151 -3.48 -23.86 -44.01
N ASN A 152 -4.36 -22.95 -44.46
CA ASN A 152 -4.60 -21.66 -43.81
C ASN A 152 -5.09 -21.82 -42.36
N VAL A 153 -6.00 -22.76 -42.10
CA VAL A 153 -6.42 -23.10 -40.73
C VAL A 153 -5.25 -23.62 -39.88
N GLN A 154 -4.42 -24.50 -40.45
CA GLN A 154 -3.26 -25.02 -39.71
C GLN A 154 -2.17 -23.97 -39.44
N ILE A 155 -2.00 -22.99 -40.33
CA ILE A 155 -1.11 -21.84 -40.14
C ILE A 155 -1.59 -20.99 -38.96
N GLU A 156 -2.91 -20.74 -38.87
CA GLU A 156 -3.52 -20.01 -37.76
C GLU A 156 -3.33 -20.79 -36.44
N ASP A 157 -3.66 -22.09 -36.43
CA ASP A 157 -3.46 -22.97 -35.28
C ASP A 157 -1.99 -23.00 -34.83
N PHE A 158 -1.05 -23.08 -35.78
CA PHE A 158 0.37 -23.04 -35.48
C PHE A 158 0.75 -21.72 -34.80
N SER A 159 0.31 -20.59 -35.35
CA SER A 159 0.58 -19.26 -34.80
C SER A 159 0.06 -19.15 -33.36
N ASN A 160 -1.17 -19.59 -33.12
CA ASN A 160 -1.79 -19.62 -31.78
C ASN A 160 -1.00 -20.49 -30.79
N LEU A 161 -0.47 -21.64 -31.24
CA LEU A 161 0.36 -22.51 -30.39
C LEU A 161 1.72 -21.88 -30.07
N VAL A 162 2.34 -21.17 -31.02
CA VAL A 162 3.59 -20.43 -30.78
C VAL A 162 3.37 -19.33 -29.75
N GLU A 163 2.30 -18.55 -29.88
CA GLU A 163 1.94 -17.52 -28.91
C GLU A 163 1.67 -18.12 -27.53
N ALA A 164 0.90 -19.20 -27.46
CA ALA A 164 0.62 -19.90 -26.20
C ALA A 164 1.90 -20.42 -25.54
N LYS A 165 2.87 -20.94 -26.31
CA LYS A 165 4.18 -21.35 -25.80
C LYS A 165 4.96 -20.18 -25.22
N LEU A 166 5.02 -19.05 -25.93
CA LEU A 166 5.77 -17.87 -25.47
C LEU A 166 5.16 -17.30 -24.18
N ALA A 167 3.83 -17.15 -24.15
CA ALA A 167 3.11 -16.67 -22.97
C ALA A 167 3.30 -17.60 -21.76
N THR A 168 3.26 -18.93 -21.95
CA THR A 168 3.48 -19.88 -20.86
C THR A 168 4.92 -19.91 -20.38
N GLN A 169 5.89 -19.71 -21.27
CA GLN A 169 7.29 -19.57 -20.90
C GLN A 169 7.51 -18.32 -20.04
N GLU A 170 6.95 -17.18 -20.43
CA GLU A 170 6.98 -15.94 -19.65
C GLU A 170 6.31 -16.11 -18.27
N MET A 171 5.15 -16.79 -18.23
CA MET A 171 4.49 -17.10 -16.95
C MET A 171 5.38 -17.93 -16.02
N TYR A 172 6.12 -18.91 -16.56
CA TYR A 172 7.05 -19.71 -15.77
C TYR A 172 8.25 -18.90 -15.28
N ASP A 173 8.81 -18.03 -16.11
CA ASP A 173 9.93 -17.15 -15.71
C ASP A 173 9.51 -16.15 -14.61
N ASN A 174 8.30 -15.57 -14.74
CA ASN A 174 7.71 -14.72 -13.72
C ASN A 174 7.42 -15.48 -12.43
N PHE A 175 6.93 -16.72 -12.54
CA PHE A 175 6.72 -17.60 -11.40
C PHE A 175 8.04 -17.83 -10.63
N LEU A 176 9.15 -18.11 -11.31
CA LEU A 176 10.44 -18.31 -10.66
C LEU A 176 10.93 -17.06 -9.92
N THR A 177 10.77 -15.88 -10.55
CA THR A 177 11.09 -14.61 -9.89
C THR A 177 10.28 -14.44 -8.60
N ARG A 178 8.98 -14.74 -8.66
CA ARG A 178 8.09 -14.63 -7.50
C ARG A 178 8.42 -15.63 -6.41
N VAL A 179 8.81 -16.84 -6.78
CA VAL A 179 9.30 -17.86 -5.84
C VAL A 179 10.49 -17.34 -5.05
N ASP A 180 11.47 -16.72 -5.72
CA ASP A 180 12.68 -16.20 -5.08
C ASP A 180 12.36 -15.04 -4.13
N GLU A 181 11.46 -14.14 -4.53
CA GLU A 181 10.96 -13.05 -3.67
C GLU A 181 10.28 -13.55 -2.40
N LEU A 182 9.44 -14.58 -2.51
CA LEU A 182 8.60 -15.06 -1.40
C LEU A 182 9.27 -16.13 -0.53
N LYS A 183 10.37 -16.73 -1.01
CA LYS A 183 11.11 -17.81 -0.34
C LYS A 183 11.48 -17.52 1.12
N PRO A 184 11.94 -16.33 1.52
CA PRO A 184 12.27 -16.04 2.92
C PRO A 184 11.07 -16.20 3.87
N SER A 185 9.87 -15.93 3.36
CA SER A 185 8.62 -15.85 4.14
C SER A 185 7.69 -17.04 3.88
N LYS A 186 8.16 -18.09 3.20
CA LYS A 186 7.35 -19.27 2.86
C LYS A 186 6.73 -19.98 4.07
N HIS A 187 7.38 -19.89 5.23
CA HIS A 187 6.91 -20.51 6.47
C HIS A 187 5.54 -19.97 6.94
N LEU A 188 5.13 -18.78 6.46
CA LEU A 188 3.81 -18.21 6.76
C LEU A 188 2.67 -18.93 6.03
N ASN A 189 2.96 -19.60 4.91
CA ASN A 189 2.02 -20.48 4.23
C ASN A 189 2.78 -21.53 3.41
N GLN A 190 3.35 -22.51 4.11
CA GLN A 190 4.21 -23.53 3.53
C GLN A 190 3.46 -24.40 2.53
N GLU A 191 2.20 -24.73 2.82
CA GLU A 191 1.32 -25.53 1.93
C GLU A 191 1.12 -24.82 0.58
N ALA A 192 0.76 -23.54 0.58
CA ALA A 192 0.57 -22.80 -0.67
C ALA A 192 1.88 -22.67 -1.47
N TYR A 193 3.02 -22.53 -0.79
CA TYR A 193 4.32 -22.51 -1.46
C TYR A 193 4.63 -23.85 -2.15
N ASP A 194 4.42 -24.97 -1.45
CA ASP A 194 4.72 -26.31 -1.97
C ASP A 194 3.74 -26.71 -3.10
N ASP A 195 2.44 -26.43 -2.92
CA ASP A 195 1.42 -26.62 -3.97
C ASP A 195 1.74 -25.84 -5.25
N ALA A 196 2.29 -24.63 -5.09
CA ALA A 196 2.68 -23.81 -6.23
C ALA A 196 3.79 -24.48 -7.05
N PHE A 197 4.77 -25.12 -6.38
CA PHE A 197 5.83 -25.86 -7.04
C PHE A 197 5.32 -27.11 -7.75
N ASP A 198 4.38 -27.84 -7.14
CA ASP A 198 3.77 -29.02 -7.76
C ASP A 198 3.00 -28.64 -9.03
N ALA A 199 2.20 -27.58 -8.97
CA ALA A 199 1.47 -27.04 -10.12
C ALA A 199 2.43 -26.52 -11.20
N ALA A 200 3.48 -25.78 -10.84
CA ALA A 200 4.46 -25.27 -11.79
C ALA A 200 5.27 -26.39 -12.46
N SER A 201 5.60 -27.45 -11.72
CA SER A 201 6.28 -28.64 -12.24
C SER A 201 5.42 -29.37 -13.27
N ALA A 202 4.13 -29.55 -12.98
CA ALA A 202 3.17 -30.09 -13.95
C ALA A 202 3.02 -29.17 -15.18
N GLY A 203 2.98 -27.85 -14.98
CA GLY A 203 2.98 -26.86 -16.05
C GLY A 203 4.19 -26.99 -16.98
N LYS A 204 5.39 -27.07 -16.41
CA LYS A 204 6.65 -27.26 -17.15
C LYS A 204 6.68 -28.59 -17.91
N GLN A 205 6.11 -29.65 -17.35
CA GLN A 205 5.99 -30.93 -18.05
C GLN A 205 5.10 -30.77 -19.30
N PHE A 206 3.92 -30.18 -19.16
CA PHE A 206 3.03 -29.91 -20.31
C PHE A 206 3.67 -29.00 -21.36
N LEU A 207 4.48 -28.01 -20.93
CA LEU A 207 5.23 -27.14 -21.83
C LEU A 207 6.21 -27.95 -22.68
N THR A 208 6.88 -28.94 -22.08
CA THR A 208 7.83 -29.84 -22.75
C THR A 208 7.14 -30.82 -23.70
N GLU A 209 5.93 -31.27 -23.34
CA GLU A 209 5.10 -32.17 -24.15
C GLU A 209 4.38 -31.44 -25.31
N GLY A 210 4.44 -30.10 -25.36
CA GLY A 210 3.74 -29.30 -26.37
C GLY A 210 2.26 -29.05 -26.08
N SER A 211 1.79 -29.39 -24.88
CA SER A 211 0.42 -29.20 -24.41
C SER A 211 0.26 -27.80 -23.79
N PHE A 212 0.45 -26.74 -24.60
CA PHE A 212 0.57 -25.36 -24.11
C PHE A 212 -0.67 -24.86 -23.33
N THR A 213 -1.88 -25.25 -23.73
CA THR A 213 -3.11 -24.89 -23.00
C THR A 213 -3.13 -25.50 -21.60
N ALA A 214 -2.78 -26.78 -21.47
CA ALA A 214 -2.70 -27.45 -20.17
C ALA A 214 -1.57 -26.87 -19.29
N SER A 215 -0.43 -26.55 -19.92
CA SER A 215 0.68 -25.83 -19.27
C SER A 215 0.21 -24.49 -18.70
N LYS A 216 -0.55 -23.71 -19.47
CA LYS A 216 -1.08 -22.41 -19.04
C LYS A 216 -1.97 -22.56 -17.82
N THR A 217 -2.92 -23.50 -17.85
CA THR A 217 -3.82 -23.76 -16.71
C THR A 217 -3.02 -24.09 -15.44
N LYS A 218 -2.01 -24.94 -15.54
CA LYS A 218 -1.18 -25.33 -14.38
C LYS A 218 -0.28 -24.21 -13.87
N LEU A 219 0.24 -23.35 -14.75
CA LEU A 219 1.00 -22.17 -14.32
C LEU A 219 0.12 -21.08 -13.71
N THR A 220 -1.14 -20.95 -14.16
CA THR A 220 -2.13 -20.10 -13.48
C THR A 220 -2.38 -20.60 -12.07
N GLU A 221 -2.65 -21.90 -11.91
CA GLU A 221 -2.84 -22.52 -10.59
C GLU A 221 -1.62 -22.29 -9.68
N ALA A 222 -0.40 -22.46 -10.20
CA ALA A 222 0.83 -22.18 -9.45
C ALA A 222 0.94 -20.72 -8.99
N THR A 223 0.57 -19.78 -9.87
CA THR A 223 0.60 -18.34 -9.57
C THR A 223 -0.45 -17.97 -8.52
N ASP A 224 -1.66 -18.54 -8.60
CA ASP A 224 -2.72 -18.32 -7.61
C ASP A 224 -2.30 -18.83 -6.21
N LYS A 225 -1.58 -19.95 -6.17
CA LYS A 225 -1.02 -20.49 -4.92
C LYS A 225 0.06 -19.58 -4.32
N LEU A 226 0.97 -19.03 -5.14
CA LEU A 226 1.91 -18.01 -4.66
C LEU A 226 1.21 -16.72 -4.21
N GLN A 227 0.09 -16.35 -4.84
CA GLN A 227 -0.71 -15.22 -4.42
C GLN A 227 -1.30 -15.45 -3.01
N ALA A 228 -1.80 -16.66 -2.72
CA ALA A 228 -2.27 -17.00 -1.38
C ALA A 228 -1.17 -16.88 -0.30
N LEU A 229 0.08 -17.21 -0.63
CA LEU A 229 1.23 -16.94 0.24
C LEU A 229 1.49 -15.44 0.42
N ALA A 230 1.46 -14.66 -0.68
CA ALA A 230 1.63 -13.21 -0.63
C ALA A 230 0.55 -12.51 0.22
N ASP A 231 -0.68 -13.00 0.16
CA ASP A 231 -1.79 -12.52 1.00
C ASP A 231 -1.55 -12.87 2.47
N SER A 232 -1.04 -14.07 2.75
CA SER A 232 -0.69 -14.51 4.11
C SER A 232 0.41 -13.63 4.72
N ILE A 233 1.44 -13.30 3.93
CA ILE A 233 2.50 -12.34 4.28
C ILE A 233 1.91 -10.96 4.61
N SER A 234 1.04 -10.45 3.73
CA SER A 234 0.41 -9.14 3.89
C SER A 234 -0.48 -9.08 5.14
N ASN A 235 -1.20 -10.16 5.44
CA ASN A 235 -2.00 -10.29 6.65
C ASN A 235 -1.12 -10.33 7.91
N TYR A 236 -0.05 -11.12 7.91
CA TYR A 236 0.89 -11.20 9.02
C TYR A 236 1.51 -9.83 9.38
N ILE A 237 1.91 -9.05 8.37
CA ILE A 237 2.41 -7.68 8.56
C ILE A 237 1.33 -6.79 9.20
N ARG A 238 0.10 -6.84 8.66
CA ARG A 238 -1.02 -6.01 9.15
C ARG A 238 -1.39 -6.35 10.59
N GLU A 239 -1.44 -7.62 10.93
CA GLU A 239 -1.77 -8.11 12.27
C GLU A 239 -0.71 -7.70 13.29
N ASN A 240 0.57 -7.91 12.97
CA ASN A 240 1.67 -7.51 13.86
C ASN A 240 1.74 -5.99 14.06
N ALA A 241 1.51 -5.20 12.99
CA ALA A 241 1.40 -3.75 13.14
C ALA A 241 0.25 -3.35 14.07
N ALA A 242 -0.94 -3.95 13.89
CA ALA A 242 -2.10 -3.68 14.74
C ALA A 242 -1.87 -4.09 16.20
N LEU A 243 -1.24 -5.25 16.44
CA LEU A 243 -0.83 -5.70 17.77
C LEU A 243 0.14 -4.72 18.42
N GLY A 244 1.18 -4.30 17.68
CA GLY A 244 2.16 -3.34 18.16
C GLY A 244 1.53 -2.02 18.60
N HIS A 245 0.62 -1.46 17.80
CA HIS A 245 -0.11 -0.24 18.17
C HIS A 245 -1.02 -0.43 19.40
N ARG A 246 -1.70 -1.58 19.51
CA ARG A 246 -2.53 -1.89 20.69
C ARG A 246 -1.68 -1.98 21.95
N TYR A 247 -0.53 -2.63 21.87
CA TYR A 247 0.39 -2.75 23.00
C TYR A 247 0.99 -1.40 23.42
N ILE A 248 1.32 -0.51 22.47
CA ILE A 248 1.69 0.88 22.80
C ILE A 248 0.56 1.56 23.58
N ALA A 249 -0.69 1.46 23.11
CA ALA A 249 -1.83 2.12 23.74
C ALA A 249 -2.15 1.58 25.15
N GLN A 250 -1.73 0.35 25.45
CA GLN A 250 -1.89 -0.33 26.73
C GLN A 250 -0.69 -0.19 27.66
N GLY A 251 0.40 0.48 27.23
CA GLY A 251 1.65 0.53 28.00
C GLY A 251 2.26 -0.85 28.18
N GLN A 252 2.32 -1.63 27.09
CA GLN A 252 3.00 -2.93 27.03
C GLN A 252 4.15 -2.86 26.01
N GLY A 253 5.10 -1.96 26.25
CA GLY A 253 6.20 -1.61 25.35
C GLY A 253 7.00 -2.82 24.87
N ALA A 254 7.35 -3.75 25.78
CA ALA A 254 8.07 -4.97 25.41
C ALA A 254 7.32 -5.81 24.36
N LYS A 255 6.02 -6.01 24.53
CA LYS A 255 5.20 -6.77 23.56
C LYS A 255 4.97 -5.98 22.26
N ALA A 256 4.91 -4.65 22.33
CA ALA A 256 4.87 -3.82 21.14
C ALA A 256 6.15 -3.96 20.31
N ILE A 257 7.31 -3.92 20.95
CA ILE A 257 8.61 -4.13 20.30
C ILE A 257 8.66 -5.51 19.67
N GLU A 258 8.23 -6.55 20.37
CA GLU A 258 8.15 -7.92 19.83
C GLU A 258 7.29 -7.98 18.57
N ALA A 259 6.08 -7.41 18.60
CA ALA A 259 5.18 -7.40 17.45
C ALA A 259 5.79 -6.66 16.24
N PHE A 260 6.40 -5.49 16.43
CA PHE A 260 7.06 -4.79 15.33
C PHE A 260 8.35 -5.48 14.86
N THR A 261 9.05 -6.20 15.73
CA THR A 261 10.23 -7.00 15.35
C THR A 261 9.80 -8.19 14.49
N ASN A 262 8.69 -8.85 14.83
CA ASN A 262 8.09 -9.90 14.00
C ASN A 262 7.73 -9.36 12.61
N LEU A 263 7.13 -8.17 12.53
CA LEU A 263 6.89 -7.51 11.25
C LEU A 263 8.19 -7.27 10.46
N LEU A 264 9.22 -6.70 11.11
CA LEU A 264 10.51 -6.43 10.47
C LEU A 264 11.27 -7.69 10.04
N SER A 265 10.96 -8.85 10.60
CA SER A 265 11.50 -10.13 10.12
C SER A 265 11.03 -10.47 8.69
N ILE A 266 9.89 -9.92 8.28
CA ILE A 266 9.28 -10.10 6.96
C ILE A 266 9.55 -8.91 6.03
N ASP A 267 9.45 -7.69 6.56
CA ASP A 267 9.72 -6.43 5.83
C ASP A 267 10.77 -5.59 6.59
N PRO A 268 12.08 -5.88 6.41
CA PRO A 268 13.15 -5.21 7.16
C PRO A 268 13.27 -3.71 6.89
N GLN A 269 12.73 -3.21 5.78
CA GLN A 269 12.82 -1.81 5.38
C GLN A 269 11.58 -1.00 5.81
N ASN A 270 10.67 -1.59 6.59
CA ASN A 270 9.46 -0.91 7.04
C ASN A 270 9.79 0.25 8.01
N GLN A 271 9.91 1.45 7.45
CA GLN A 271 10.22 2.66 8.22
C GLN A 271 9.19 2.96 9.31
N ASN A 272 7.91 2.61 9.07
CA ASN A 272 6.87 2.80 10.08
C ASN A 272 7.13 1.92 11.30
N ALA A 273 7.38 0.63 11.12
CA ALA A 273 7.65 -0.29 12.22
C ALA A 273 8.88 0.13 13.04
N ILE A 274 9.96 0.56 12.38
CA ILE A 274 11.17 1.09 13.04
C ILE A 274 10.82 2.29 13.93
N LEU A 275 10.04 3.26 13.41
CA LEU A 275 9.60 4.41 14.20
C LEU A 275 8.70 4.01 15.38
N GLN A 276 7.84 3.00 15.22
CA GLN A 276 6.99 2.55 16.31
C GLN A 276 7.76 1.78 17.38
N ILE A 277 8.85 1.08 17.05
CA ILE A 277 9.74 0.47 18.05
C ILE A 277 10.32 1.54 18.97
N GLU A 278 10.78 2.68 18.44
CA GLU A 278 11.28 3.77 19.27
C GLU A 278 10.21 4.32 20.22
N ARG A 279 8.96 4.47 19.74
CA ARG A 279 7.83 4.88 20.60
C ARG A 279 7.48 3.82 21.64
N ALA A 280 7.57 2.55 21.28
CA ALA A 280 7.27 1.42 22.16
C ALA A 280 8.24 1.35 23.35
N LYS A 281 9.50 1.76 23.19
CA LYS A 281 10.49 1.82 24.29
C LYS A 281 10.04 2.69 25.46
N THR A 282 9.23 3.72 25.21
CA THR A 282 8.71 4.62 26.24
C THR A 282 7.23 4.43 26.54
N ALA A 283 6.58 3.41 25.96
CA ALA A 283 5.13 3.23 26.06
C ALA A 283 4.65 3.02 27.50
N ASP A 284 5.40 2.24 28.30
CA ASP A 284 5.05 1.93 29.70
C ASP A 284 5.08 3.20 30.56
N ASP A 285 6.14 4.00 30.43
CA ASP A 285 6.29 5.28 31.11
C ASP A 285 5.16 6.26 30.75
N VAL A 286 4.89 6.41 29.44
CA VAL A 286 3.84 7.31 28.95
C VAL A 286 2.48 6.87 29.48
N PHE A 287 2.19 5.56 29.45
CA PHE A 287 0.94 5.02 29.96
C PHE A 287 0.76 5.28 31.46
N ASN A 288 1.81 5.05 32.25
CA ASN A 288 1.80 5.29 33.70
C ASN A 288 1.64 6.77 34.04
N LEU A 289 2.32 7.67 33.32
CA LEU A 289 2.19 9.11 33.50
C LEU A 289 0.79 9.61 33.11
N VAL A 290 0.22 9.12 32.02
CA VAL A 290 -1.17 9.41 31.64
C VAL A 290 -2.13 8.93 32.72
N LYS A 291 -1.99 7.69 33.21
CA LYS A 291 -2.84 7.16 34.29
C LYS A 291 -2.72 7.96 35.59
N LYS A 292 -1.49 8.39 35.93
CA LYS A 292 -1.23 9.28 37.07
C LYS A 292 -1.95 10.62 36.90
N GLY A 293 -1.83 11.24 35.72
CA GLY A 293 -2.53 12.47 35.37
C GLY A 293 -4.05 12.32 35.45
N GLU A 294 -4.61 11.20 34.99
CA GLU A 294 -6.04 10.90 35.09
C GLU A 294 -6.51 10.76 36.54
N VAL A 295 -5.72 10.14 37.42
CA VAL A 295 -6.03 10.03 38.85
C VAL A 295 -6.02 11.41 39.50
N GLN A 296 -4.98 12.21 39.27
CA GLN A 296 -4.84 13.56 39.82
C GLN A 296 -5.92 14.50 39.29
N GLU A 297 -6.28 14.38 38.01
CA GLU A 297 -7.36 15.15 37.40
C GLU A 297 -8.72 14.80 38.03
N ARG A 298 -8.96 13.53 38.38
CA ARG A 298 -10.20 13.12 39.08
C ARG A 298 -10.26 13.60 40.53
N SER A 299 -9.10 13.80 41.17
CA SER A 299 -9.02 14.35 42.52
C SER A 299 -8.87 15.87 42.55
N GLU A 300 -9.11 16.55 41.42
CA GLU A 300 -8.99 18.01 41.26
C GLU A 300 -7.58 18.60 41.56
N ALA A 301 -6.56 17.73 41.62
CA ALA A 301 -5.15 18.11 41.73
C ALA A 301 -4.62 18.49 40.34
N PHE A 302 -5.14 19.60 39.80
CA PHE A 302 -4.97 19.95 38.40
C PHE A 302 -3.53 20.33 38.05
N GLU A 303 -2.81 21.01 38.93
CA GLU A 303 -1.40 21.36 38.74
C GLU A 303 -0.55 20.09 38.58
N GLU A 304 -0.71 19.12 39.48
CA GLU A 304 0.03 17.86 39.43
C GLU A 304 -0.38 17.01 38.23
N ALA A 305 -1.67 17.01 37.89
CA ALA A 305 -2.18 16.34 36.69
C ALA A 305 -1.55 16.94 35.42
N LEU A 306 -1.44 18.27 35.34
CA LEU A 306 -0.81 18.96 34.22
C LEU A 306 0.66 18.56 34.08
N VAL A 307 1.41 18.52 35.18
CA VAL A 307 2.80 18.05 35.19
C VAL A 307 2.90 16.61 34.68
N ALA A 308 2.05 15.71 35.16
CA ALA A 308 2.07 14.31 34.72
C ALA A 308 1.77 14.16 33.22
N TYR A 309 0.76 14.86 32.70
CA TYR A 309 0.46 14.84 31.26
C TYR A 309 1.56 15.50 30.42
N GLN A 310 2.20 16.57 30.89
CA GLN A 310 3.32 17.21 30.21
C GLN A 310 4.54 16.30 30.13
N GLN A 311 4.87 15.58 31.21
CA GLN A 311 5.93 14.58 31.21
C GLN A 311 5.63 13.44 30.22
N ALA A 312 4.38 12.97 30.16
CA ALA A 312 3.97 11.98 29.17
C ALA A 312 4.12 12.51 27.74
N PHE A 313 3.73 13.76 27.50
CA PHE A 313 3.86 14.42 26.20
C PHE A 313 5.31 14.62 25.77
N GLN A 314 6.20 14.96 26.70
CA GLN A 314 7.63 15.09 26.42
C GLN A 314 8.27 13.76 26.00
N LYS A 315 7.80 12.64 26.56
CA LYS A 315 8.27 11.28 26.20
C LYS A 315 7.71 10.80 24.87
N ASP A 316 6.43 11.00 24.61
CA ASP A 316 5.81 10.70 23.31
C ASP A 316 4.90 11.86 22.87
N GLN A 317 5.46 12.72 22.02
CA GLN A 317 4.71 13.84 21.46
C GLN A 317 3.54 13.39 20.59
N LYS A 318 3.54 12.14 20.09
CA LYS A 318 2.42 11.57 19.30
C LYS A 318 1.36 10.91 20.19
N SER A 319 1.49 10.95 21.51
CA SER A 319 0.47 10.44 22.43
C SER A 319 -0.73 11.38 22.48
N ALA A 320 -1.81 11.00 21.77
CA ALA A 320 -3.06 11.74 21.78
C ALA A 320 -3.66 11.88 23.20
N LYS A 321 -3.49 10.87 24.05
CA LYS A 321 -3.96 10.93 25.44
C LYS A 321 -3.22 11.99 26.25
N ALA A 322 -1.89 12.09 26.10
CA ALA A 322 -1.10 13.10 26.79
C ALA A 322 -1.43 14.52 26.31
N GLN A 323 -1.49 14.73 24.98
CA GLN A 323 -1.87 16.03 24.39
C GLN A 323 -3.24 16.50 24.88
N ASN A 324 -4.25 15.63 24.79
CA ASN A 324 -5.61 15.94 25.23
C ASN A 324 -5.66 16.18 26.75
N GLY A 325 -4.88 15.44 27.54
CA GLY A 325 -4.73 15.65 28.98
C GLY A 325 -4.19 17.04 29.31
N VAL A 326 -3.09 17.46 28.67
CA VAL A 326 -2.50 18.80 28.85
C VAL A 326 -3.52 19.90 28.55
N SER A 327 -4.16 19.86 27.37
CA SER A 327 -5.12 20.88 26.95
C SER A 327 -6.33 20.93 27.89
N ARG A 328 -6.90 19.76 28.21
CA ARG A 328 -8.09 19.66 29.06
C ARG A 328 -7.82 20.14 30.49
N VAL A 329 -6.72 19.72 31.11
CA VAL A 329 -6.37 20.13 32.47
C VAL A 329 -6.02 21.61 32.53
N ARG A 330 -5.29 22.15 31.54
CA ARG A 330 -5.02 23.59 31.47
C ARG A 330 -6.31 24.41 31.49
N ARG A 331 -7.30 24.02 30.68
CA ARG A 331 -8.61 24.67 30.67
C ARG A 331 -9.34 24.57 32.01
N LYS A 332 -9.20 23.45 32.74
CA LYS A 332 -9.77 23.30 34.09
C LYS A 332 -9.11 24.25 35.09
N ILE A 333 -7.79 24.41 35.04
CA ILE A 333 -7.05 25.38 35.87
C ILE A 333 -7.54 26.80 35.57
N GLU A 334 -7.55 27.19 34.29
CA GLU A 334 -8.02 28.51 33.85
C GLU A 334 -9.45 28.79 34.33
N ASN A 335 -10.38 27.84 34.17
CA ASN A 335 -11.76 28.00 34.65
C ASN A 335 -11.84 28.11 36.17
N ARG A 336 -11.11 27.28 36.92
CA ARG A 336 -11.10 27.30 38.40
C ARG A 336 -10.59 28.65 38.91
N ASP A 337 -9.47 29.11 38.36
CA ASP A 337 -8.82 30.35 38.79
C ASP A 337 -9.67 31.57 38.40
N PHE A 338 -10.26 31.57 37.20
CA PHE A 338 -11.22 32.57 36.79
C PHE A 338 -12.41 32.66 37.77
N SER A 339 -13.04 31.52 38.08
CA SER A 339 -14.17 31.49 39.02
C SER A 339 -13.77 31.98 40.41
N LYS A 340 -12.58 31.59 40.90
CA LYS A 340 -12.04 32.06 42.18
C LYS A 340 -11.88 33.58 42.21
N TYR A 341 -11.19 34.16 41.22
CA TYR A 341 -10.98 35.61 41.16
C TYR A 341 -12.30 36.37 41.00
N LEU A 342 -13.22 35.87 40.18
CA LEU A 342 -14.54 36.46 40.03
C LEU A 342 -15.32 36.49 41.35
N THR A 343 -15.34 35.38 42.10
CA THR A 343 -16.01 35.32 43.41
C THR A 343 -15.35 36.26 44.43
N ILE A 344 -14.02 36.34 44.47
CA ILE A 344 -13.32 37.28 45.36
C ILE A 344 -13.69 38.72 44.99
N ALA A 345 -13.67 39.06 43.71
CA ALA A 345 -14.01 40.40 43.23
C ALA A 345 -15.43 40.82 43.63
N GLN A 346 -16.42 39.94 43.39
CA GLN A 346 -17.82 40.20 43.73
C GLN A 346 -18.04 40.36 45.24
N ASN A 347 -17.38 39.53 46.07
CA ASN A 347 -17.48 39.64 47.53
C ASN A 347 -16.81 40.91 48.06
N ALA A 348 -15.68 41.32 47.46
CA ALA A 348 -14.98 42.56 47.78
C ALA A 348 -15.84 43.79 47.42
N GLU A 349 -16.47 43.78 46.25
CA GLU A 349 -17.41 44.82 45.79
C GLU A 349 -18.60 44.96 46.74
N GLN A 350 -19.25 43.85 47.13
CA GLN A 350 -20.35 43.86 48.11
C GLN A 350 -19.93 44.38 49.49
N SER A 351 -18.64 44.26 49.83
CA SER A 351 -18.10 44.73 51.10
C SER A 351 -17.48 46.13 51.01
N HIS A 352 -17.66 46.86 49.89
CA HIS A 352 -17.03 48.16 49.62
C HIS A 352 -15.49 48.14 49.65
N ARG A 353 -14.86 46.98 49.49
CA ARG A 353 -13.40 46.83 49.34
C ARG A 353 -13.01 46.94 47.86
N PHE A 354 -13.20 48.13 47.30
CA PHE A 354 -13.15 48.32 45.84
C PHE A 354 -11.77 48.09 45.22
N ASP A 355 -10.68 48.41 45.92
CA ASP A 355 -9.33 48.15 45.40
C ASP A 355 -9.08 46.64 45.19
N GLU A 356 -9.49 45.81 46.16
CA GLU A 356 -9.43 44.34 46.05
C GLU A 356 -10.35 43.82 44.93
N ALA A 357 -11.53 44.41 44.77
CA ALA A 357 -12.45 44.05 43.69
C ALA A 357 -11.85 44.32 42.30
N ILE A 358 -11.26 45.50 42.10
CA ILE A 358 -10.61 45.90 40.84
C ILE A 358 -9.46 44.96 40.51
N GLU A 359 -8.58 44.67 41.47
CA GLU A 359 -7.44 43.77 41.28
C GLU A 359 -7.91 42.36 40.85
N ASN A 360 -8.89 41.80 41.54
CA ASN A 360 -9.37 40.45 41.23
C ASN A 360 -10.15 40.39 39.91
N TYR A 361 -10.90 41.43 39.54
CA TYR A 361 -11.49 41.51 38.19
C TYR A 361 -10.41 41.59 37.10
N GLN A 362 -9.30 42.28 37.34
CA GLN A 362 -8.16 42.30 36.41
C GLN A 362 -7.49 40.93 36.28
N LEU A 363 -7.30 40.20 37.37
CA LEU A 363 -6.77 38.84 37.35
C LEU A 363 -7.69 37.88 36.58
N ALA A 364 -9.02 37.98 36.78
CA ALA A 364 -9.99 37.20 36.02
C ALA A 364 -9.97 37.56 34.51
N LEU A 365 -9.85 38.85 34.18
CA LEU A 365 -9.76 39.32 32.80
C LEU A 365 -8.46 38.87 32.12
N ALA A 366 -7.34 38.77 32.85
CA ALA A 366 -6.08 38.26 32.31
C ALA A 366 -6.18 36.79 31.86
N ILE A 367 -7.06 35.98 32.48
CA ILE A 367 -7.30 34.59 32.09
C ILE A 367 -8.20 34.51 30.85
N PHE A 368 -9.27 35.31 30.79
CA PHE A 368 -10.16 35.39 29.62
C PHE A 368 -10.31 36.84 29.13
N PRO A 369 -9.37 37.31 28.28
CA PRO A 369 -9.31 38.71 27.85
C PRO A 369 -10.54 39.22 27.09
N ASP A 370 -11.28 38.32 26.45
CA ASP A 370 -12.43 38.66 25.60
C ASP A 370 -13.73 38.91 26.38
N ARG A 371 -13.70 38.89 27.72
CA ARG A 371 -14.87 39.08 28.59
C ARG A 371 -15.17 40.57 28.82
N LYS A 372 -15.95 41.16 27.93
CA LYS A 372 -16.37 42.58 28.04
C LYS A 372 -17.05 42.89 29.38
N GLU A 373 -17.81 41.95 29.92
CA GLU A 373 -18.53 42.13 31.19
C GLU A 373 -17.58 42.39 32.37
N LEU A 374 -16.37 41.82 32.34
CA LEU A 374 -15.35 42.08 33.36
C LEU A 374 -14.73 43.46 33.21
N ALA A 375 -14.47 43.90 31.97
CA ALA A 375 -14.00 45.26 31.72
C ALA A 375 -15.00 46.31 32.23
N ASP A 376 -16.30 46.09 31.98
CA ASP A 376 -17.36 46.96 32.49
C ASP A 376 -17.45 46.90 34.03
N SER A 377 -17.22 45.73 34.64
CA SER A 377 -17.21 45.58 36.10
C SER A 377 -16.04 46.33 36.74
N ILE A 378 -14.85 46.33 36.12
CA ILE A 378 -13.70 47.14 36.56
C ILE A 378 -14.03 48.64 36.52
N VAL A 379 -14.69 49.11 35.45
CA VAL A 379 -15.11 50.51 35.33
C VAL A 379 -16.12 50.88 36.41
N ARG A 380 -17.13 50.02 36.65
CA ARG A 380 -18.11 50.22 37.72
C ARG A 380 -17.45 50.28 39.09
N ALA A 381 -16.63 49.29 39.44
CA ALA A 381 -15.93 49.25 40.73
C ALA A 381 -15.03 50.48 40.96
N ARG A 382 -14.40 51.05 39.91
CA ARG A 382 -13.65 52.31 39.99
C ARG A 382 -14.54 53.51 40.28
N THR A 383 -15.69 53.59 39.62
CA THR A 383 -16.68 54.65 39.86
C THR A 383 -17.23 54.55 41.29
N ASP A 384 -17.59 53.36 41.74
CA ASP A 384 -18.14 53.13 43.08
C ASP A 384 -17.09 53.41 44.17
N LYS A 385 -15.83 53.05 43.92
CA LYS A 385 -14.70 53.45 44.77
C LYS A 385 -14.65 54.96 44.94
N HIS A 386 -14.64 55.69 43.83
CA HIS A 386 -14.54 57.14 43.84
C HIS A 386 -15.69 57.78 44.63
N GLN A 387 -16.92 57.30 44.42
CA GLN A 387 -18.09 57.74 45.19
C GLN A 387 -17.98 57.44 46.69
N ASN A 388 -17.48 56.26 47.06
CA ASN A 388 -17.29 55.86 48.45
C ASN A 388 -16.19 56.67 49.15
N ASP A 389 -15.09 56.97 48.44
CA ASP A 389 -13.99 57.79 48.94
C ASP A 389 -14.48 59.22 49.23
N ILE A 390 -15.28 59.79 48.32
CA ILE A 390 -15.97 61.07 48.53
C ILE A 390 -16.85 61.02 49.77
N ALA A 391 -17.74 60.03 49.88
CA ALA A 391 -18.66 59.91 51.01
C ALA A 391 -17.91 59.78 52.35
N THR A 392 -16.80 59.03 52.36
CA THR A 392 -15.94 58.84 53.54
C THR A 392 -15.24 60.14 53.94
N LEU A 393 -14.67 60.87 52.97
CA LEU A 393 -14.01 62.16 53.21
C LEU A 393 -15.02 63.21 53.68
N VAL A 394 -16.21 63.27 53.07
CA VAL A 394 -17.29 64.17 53.49
C VAL A 394 -17.67 63.90 54.95
N LYS A 395 -17.92 62.63 55.31
CA LYS A 395 -18.23 62.24 56.69
C LYS A 395 -17.12 62.63 57.68
N ARG A 396 -15.86 62.43 57.29
CA ARG A 396 -14.70 62.80 58.12
C ARG A 396 -14.57 64.31 58.28
N ALA A 397 -14.77 65.09 57.21
CA ALA A 397 -14.75 66.55 57.27
C ALA A 397 -15.84 67.08 58.21
N TYR A 398 -17.06 66.54 58.12
CA TYR A 398 -18.15 66.90 59.03
C TYR A 398 -17.87 66.56 60.50
N ALA A 399 -17.26 65.41 60.78
CA ALA A 399 -16.88 65.04 62.14
C ALA A 399 -15.81 65.98 62.70
N LEU A 400 -14.81 66.37 61.90
CA LEU A 400 -13.82 67.37 62.30
C LEU A 400 -14.45 68.74 62.58
N GLU A 401 -15.38 69.19 61.73
CA GLU A 401 -16.10 70.46 61.87
C GLU A 401 -16.99 70.48 63.12
N SER A 402 -17.82 69.44 63.29
CA SER A 402 -18.95 69.45 64.22
C SER A 402 -18.63 68.84 65.59
N GLU A 403 -17.81 67.78 65.61
CA GLU A 403 -17.52 67.02 66.83
C GLU A 403 -16.22 67.51 67.46
N ASN A 404 -15.15 67.60 66.66
CA ASN A 404 -13.81 67.92 67.16
C ASN A 404 -13.51 69.43 67.18
N ARG A 405 -14.33 70.25 66.50
CA ARG A 405 -14.11 71.70 66.28
C ARG A 405 -12.73 72.01 65.68
N ASP A 406 -12.19 71.08 64.89
CA ASP A 406 -10.94 71.24 64.16
C ASP A 406 -11.24 71.80 62.76
N TRP A 407 -11.41 73.12 62.70
CA TRP A 407 -11.79 73.83 61.48
C TRP A 407 -10.70 73.79 60.42
N GLU A 408 -9.42 73.82 60.83
CA GLU A 408 -8.28 73.75 59.91
C GLU A 408 -8.18 72.36 59.28
N GLY A 409 -8.27 71.30 60.09
CA GLY A 409 -8.30 69.92 59.60
C GLY A 409 -9.50 69.66 58.67
N ALA A 410 -10.69 70.14 59.02
CA ALA A 410 -11.87 70.03 58.16
C ALA A 410 -11.69 70.77 56.82
N ARG A 411 -11.11 71.97 56.84
CA ARG A 411 -10.84 72.76 55.62
C ARG A 411 -9.88 72.06 54.67
N VAL A 412 -8.84 71.39 55.19
CA VAL A 412 -7.92 70.59 54.37
C VAL A 412 -8.66 69.46 53.64
N ILE A 413 -9.56 68.75 54.34
CA ILE A 413 -10.34 67.67 53.71
C ILE A 413 -11.34 68.22 52.67
N TYR A 414 -11.99 69.36 52.94
CA TYR A 414 -12.86 69.99 51.93
C TYR A 414 -12.09 70.50 50.71
N GLN A 415 -10.85 70.96 50.88
CA GLN A 415 -9.99 71.29 49.75
C GLN A 415 -9.67 70.03 48.93
N GLN A 416 -9.29 68.94 49.60
CA GLN A 416 -9.06 67.64 48.94
C GLN A 416 -10.30 67.16 48.17
N LEU A 417 -11.49 67.27 48.76
CA LEU A 417 -12.76 66.92 48.10
C LEU A 417 -13.04 67.80 46.88
N ASN A 418 -12.77 69.11 46.95
CA ASN A 418 -12.92 70.02 45.82
C ASN A 418 -11.88 69.73 44.72
N ASP A 419 -10.68 69.29 45.07
CA ASP A 419 -9.67 68.89 44.09
C ASP A 419 -10.03 67.57 43.41
N MET A 420 -10.67 66.63 44.13
CA MET A 420 -11.18 65.37 43.59
C MET A 420 -12.44 65.56 42.72
N GLU A 421 -13.38 66.40 43.17
CA GLU A 421 -14.65 66.71 42.49
C GLU A 421 -14.97 68.21 42.58
N PRO A 422 -14.50 69.03 41.62
CA PRO A 422 -14.66 70.50 41.67
C PRO A 422 -16.10 71.02 41.66
N ASN A 423 -17.07 70.16 41.37
CA ASN A 423 -18.49 70.51 41.34
C ASN A 423 -19.29 69.98 42.55
N LEU A 424 -18.63 69.31 43.50
CA LEU A 424 -19.25 68.82 44.73
C LEU A 424 -19.66 70.01 45.61
N GLN A 425 -20.97 70.18 45.82
CA GLN A 425 -21.51 71.33 46.57
C GLN A 425 -21.08 71.29 48.04
N GLU A 426 -21.06 70.09 48.63
CA GLU A 426 -20.65 69.85 50.01
C GLU A 426 -19.24 70.37 50.29
N ALA A 427 -18.32 70.23 49.33
CA ALA A 427 -16.96 70.75 49.43
C ALA A 427 -16.92 72.28 49.38
N LYS A 428 -17.66 72.90 48.45
CA LYS A 428 -17.74 74.37 48.31
C LYS A 428 -18.33 75.01 49.57
N ASP A 429 -19.42 74.47 50.08
CA ASP A 429 -20.07 74.95 51.29
C ASP A 429 -19.18 74.75 52.52
N GLY A 430 -18.52 73.60 52.63
CA GLY A 430 -17.57 73.30 53.71
C GLY A 430 -16.37 74.26 53.75
N LEU A 431 -15.79 74.59 52.59
CA LEU A 431 -14.71 75.58 52.47
C LEU A 431 -15.17 76.99 52.90
N LEU A 432 -16.39 77.38 52.54
CA LEU A 432 -16.97 78.66 52.95
C LEU A 432 -17.23 78.72 54.46
N ARG A 433 -17.77 77.65 55.06
CA ARG A 433 -18.03 77.60 56.51
C ARG A 433 -16.75 77.65 57.32
N THR A 434 -15.83 76.73 57.06
CA THR A 434 -14.53 76.67 57.76
C THR A 434 -13.71 77.95 57.56
N GLY A 435 -13.73 78.54 56.36
CA GLY A 435 -13.04 79.80 56.06
C GLY A 435 -13.62 81.04 56.74
N LYS A 436 -14.89 81.02 57.18
CA LYS A 436 -15.50 82.08 58.00
C LYS A 436 -15.10 82.00 59.47
N VAL A 437 -14.82 80.79 59.98
CA VAL A 437 -14.52 80.56 61.40
C VAL A 437 -13.02 80.71 61.70
N ILE A 438 -12.14 80.42 60.73
CA ILE A 438 -10.68 80.53 60.88
C ILE A 438 -10.19 81.99 60.71
N ARG A 439 -10.99 82.88 60.11
CA ARG A 439 -10.73 84.32 60.06
C ARG A 439 -11.21 84.99 61.33
#